data_AF-A0A3P7J4F3-F1
#
_entry.id   AF-A0A3P7J4F3-F1
#
_cell.length_a   1.000
_cell.length_b   1.000
_cell.length_c   1.000
_cell.angle_alpha   90.00
_cell.angle_beta   90.00
_cell.angle_gamma   90.00
#
_symmetry.space_group_name_H-M   'P 1'
#
loop_
_entity.id
_entity.type
_entity.pdbx_description
1 polymer ?
#
loop_
_entity_poly.entity_id
_entity_poly.type
_entity_poly.pdbx_seq_one_letter_code
_entity_poly.pdbx_strand_id
1 'polypeptide(L)'
;MAELHVEDGGDRLNRLRLGADGDSFYVRINVDRGSENKDELDIKAGEIVFVDNTMFMGQRGKWRAWKVDREGRQRENGIIPSATQMERSDVRGKKAKNRMTLTRPIYERVERVSSSKRRPVVLFGPLLTPIIQTLLDDSSRFSHCVPECRALQSMEVERLLATCELIEARRRETLYDVITAPAIHHFAEL
;
A
#
# COMPACT_ATOMS: atom_id res chain seq x y z
N MET A 1 37.46 -12.94 -4.35
CA MET A 1 37.57 -11.68 -3.57
C MET A 1 36.61 -10.71 -4.19
N ALA A 2 35.80 -9.98 -3.41
CA ALA A 2 34.96 -8.93 -3.96
C ALA A 2 35.86 -7.72 -4.26
N GLU A 3 35.87 -7.25 -5.51
CA GLU A 3 36.58 -6.05 -5.90
C GLU A 3 35.66 -4.84 -5.66
N LEU A 4 36.11 -3.89 -4.84
CA LEU A 4 35.37 -2.67 -4.57
C LEU A 4 35.81 -1.61 -5.59
N HIS A 5 34.91 -1.28 -6.53
CA HIS A 5 35.10 -0.14 -7.40
C HIS A 5 34.77 1.15 -6.63
N VAL A 6 35.69 2.12 -6.65
CA VAL A 6 35.57 3.37 -5.91
C VAL A 6 35.80 4.54 -6.87
N GLU A 7 34.99 5.58 -6.73
CA GLU A 7 35.12 6.85 -7.43
C GLU A 7 35.20 7.99 -6.41
N ASP A 8 35.86 9.10 -6.77
CA ASP A 8 36.11 10.25 -5.88
C ASP A 8 34.81 10.98 -5.44
N GLY A 9 33.70 10.80 -6.17
CA GLY A 9 32.39 11.35 -5.83
C GLY A 9 32.24 12.87 -6.01
N GLY A 10 33.35 13.62 -6.12
CA GLY A 10 33.40 15.03 -6.49
C GLY A 10 32.41 15.92 -5.73
N ASP A 11 31.72 16.80 -6.46
CA ASP A 11 30.75 17.74 -5.87
C ASP A 11 29.59 17.04 -5.16
N ARG A 12 29.20 15.84 -5.62
CA ARG A 12 28.13 15.08 -4.96
C ARG A 12 28.54 14.66 -3.55
N LEU A 13 29.79 14.25 -3.35
CA LEU A 13 30.31 13.93 -2.02
C LEU A 13 30.30 15.15 -1.09
N ASN A 14 30.64 16.33 -1.61
CA ASN A 14 30.60 17.57 -0.83
C ASN A 14 29.16 17.92 -0.43
N ARG A 15 28.17 17.77 -1.33
CA ARG A 15 26.75 17.98 -1.00
C ARG A 15 26.23 16.97 0.02
N LEU A 16 26.60 15.69 -0.12
CA LEU A 16 26.32 14.63 0.86
C LEU A 16 26.83 14.96 2.26
N ARG A 17 28.07 15.47 2.36
CA ARG A 17 28.66 15.90 3.64
C ARG A 17 27.94 17.08 4.27
N LEU A 18 27.34 17.94 3.45
CA LEU A 18 26.48 19.05 3.89
C LEU A 18 25.04 18.61 4.18
N GLY A 19 24.73 17.31 4.08
CA GLY A 19 23.42 16.74 4.40
C GLY A 19 22.41 16.74 3.24
N ALA A 20 22.83 17.13 2.04
CA ALA A 20 22.01 17.02 0.83
C ALA A 20 22.18 15.65 0.16
N ASP A 21 21.26 15.27 -0.75
CA ASP A 21 21.37 14.06 -1.58
C ASP A 21 21.51 12.71 -0.81
N GLY A 22 21.01 12.64 0.43
CA GLY A 22 21.02 11.43 1.27
C GLY A 22 20.05 10.34 0.82
N ASP A 23 19.55 9.54 1.76
CA ASP A 23 18.44 8.62 1.47
C ASP A 23 17.21 9.44 1.04
N SER A 24 16.41 8.92 0.12
CA SER A 24 15.21 9.63 -0.34
C SER A 24 14.23 8.66 -0.97
N PHE A 25 13.24 8.23 -0.20
CA PHE A 25 12.18 7.35 -0.70
C PHE A 25 10.91 7.41 0.13
N TYR A 26 9.80 6.99 -0.47
CA TYR A 26 8.52 6.90 0.23
C TYR A 26 8.19 5.44 0.58
N VAL A 27 7.58 5.25 1.75
CA VAL A 27 7.01 3.97 2.15
C VAL A 27 5.58 4.13 2.63
N ARG A 28 4.74 3.16 2.29
CA ARG A 28 3.45 2.91 2.93
C ARG A 28 3.65 1.98 4.12
N ILE A 29 3.04 2.31 5.24
CA ILE A 29 3.11 1.55 6.48
C ILE A 29 1.95 0.56 6.52
N ASN A 30 2.20 -0.70 6.90
CA ASN A 30 1.18 -1.77 6.95
C ASN A 30 0.91 -2.30 8.37
N VAL A 31 1.36 -1.58 9.41
CA VAL A 31 1.16 -1.91 10.82
C VAL A 31 0.87 -0.64 11.62
N ASP A 32 0.20 -0.81 12.76
CA ASP A 32 0.03 0.26 13.73
C ASP A 32 1.14 0.18 14.80
N ARG A 33 1.72 1.32 15.15
CA ARG A 33 2.68 1.45 16.26
C ARG A 33 2.61 2.87 16.83
N GLY A 34 2.40 2.95 18.14
CA GLY A 34 2.60 4.19 18.88
C GLY A 34 4.09 4.48 19.09
N SER A 35 4.41 5.77 19.18
CA SER A 35 5.72 6.30 19.57
C SER A 35 6.07 5.83 20.99
N GLU A 36 7.33 5.40 21.18
CA GLU A 36 7.82 5.02 22.51
C GLU A 36 8.38 6.22 23.29
N ASN A 37 8.74 7.30 22.59
CA ASN A 37 9.33 8.51 23.15
C ASN A 37 9.01 9.73 22.25
N LYS A 38 9.37 10.93 22.71
CA LYS A 38 9.04 12.20 22.05
C LYS A 38 9.74 12.40 20.68
N ASP A 39 10.78 11.62 20.39
CA ASP A 39 11.52 11.73 19.13
C ASP A 39 10.96 10.79 18.06
N GLU A 40 10.10 9.83 18.44
CA GLU A 40 9.48 8.86 17.53
C GLU A 40 8.16 9.35 16.95
N LEU A 41 7.87 8.96 15.71
CA LEU A 41 6.56 9.17 15.10
C LEU A 41 5.58 8.06 15.50
N ASP A 42 4.37 8.44 15.87
CA ASP A 42 3.22 7.54 15.79
C ASP A 42 2.99 7.18 14.33
N ILE A 43 2.87 5.87 14.04
CA ILE A 43 2.63 5.37 12.69
C ILE A 43 1.39 4.48 12.65
N LYS A 44 0.58 4.66 11.61
CA LYS A 44 -0.63 3.85 11.38
C LYS A 44 -0.60 3.14 10.04
N ALA A 45 -1.23 1.98 9.98
CA ALA A 45 -1.42 1.24 8.75
C ALA A 45 -2.16 2.10 7.71
N GLY A 46 -1.63 2.17 6.50
CA GLY A 46 -2.11 2.99 5.40
C GLY A 46 -1.44 4.35 5.27
N GLU A 47 -0.75 4.85 6.31
CA GLU A 47 -0.01 6.12 6.21
C GLU A 47 1.19 5.98 5.26
N ILE A 48 1.53 7.09 4.60
CA ILE A 48 2.73 7.21 3.78
C ILE A 48 3.69 8.15 4.48
N VAL A 49 4.96 7.76 4.54
CA VAL A 49 6.05 8.60 5.06
C VAL A 49 7.19 8.68 4.06
N PHE A 50 7.89 9.80 4.08
CA PHE A 50 9.12 10.02 3.33
C PHE A 50 10.33 9.76 4.24
N VAL A 51 11.22 8.86 3.86
CA VAL A 51 12.44 8.52 4.60
C VAL A 51 13.63 9.21 3.95
N ASP A 52 14.33 10.01 4.73
CA ASP A 52 15.47 10.81 4.27
C ASP A 52 16.82 10.40 4.90
N ASN A 53 16.79 9.53 5.91
CA ASN A 53 17.99 9.00 6.54
C ASN A 53 17.71 7.65 7.19
N THR A 54 18.35 6.58 6.71
CA THR A 54 18.17 5.19 7.21
C THR A 54 19.16 4.79 8.32
N MET A 55 20.04 5.70 8.72
CA MET A 55 20.98 5.55 9.83
C MET A 55 21.02 6.83 10.66
N PHE A 56 19.85 7.28 11.12
CA PHE A 56 19.73 8.54 11.82
C PHE A 56 20.57 8.54 13.11
N MET A 57 21.29 9.65 13.35
CA MET A 57 22.28 9.76 14.44
C MET A 57 23.37 8.66 14.45
N GLY A 58 23.68 8.08 13.27
CA GLY A 58 24.66 7.00 13.14
C GLY A 58 24.20 5.66 13.71
N GLN A 59 22.92 5.52 14.06
CA GLN A 59 22.38 4.32 14.69
C GLN A 59 21.70 3.41 13.67
N ARG A 60 22.18 2.17 13.56
CA ARG A 60 21.49 1.13 12.79
C ARG A 60 20.14 0.84 13.44
N GLY A 61 19.12 0.69 12.61
CA GLY A 61 17.75 0.41 13.07
C GLY A 61 16.88 1.65 13.23
N LYS A 62 17.44 2.87 13.23
CA LYS A 62 16.66 4.10 13.35
C LYS A 62 16.66 4.87 12.04
N TRP A 63 15.47 5.11 11.51
CA TRP A 63 15.26 5.90 10.31
C TRP A 63 14.64 7.25 10.71
N ARG A 64 15.08 8.34 10.08
CA ARG A 64 14.34 9.59 10.11
C ARG A 64 13.33 9.58 8.98
N ALA A 65 12.09 9.90 9.32
CA ALA A 65 11.00 9.97 8.38
C ALA A 65 10.16 11.23 8.60
N TRP A 66 9.40 11.57 7.56
CA TRP A 66 8.49 12.69 7.53
C TRP A 66 7.10 12.18 7.17
N LYS A 67 6.09 12.48 7.98
CA LYS A 67 4.70 12.37 7.53
C LYS A 67 4.47 13.34 6.40
N VAL A 68 3.76 12.88 5.38
CA VAL A 68 3.46 13.68 4.19
C VAL A 68 1.97 13.94 4.08
N ASP A 69 1.62 15.12 3.57
CA ASP A 69 0.22 15.43 3.27
C ASP A 69 -0.23 14.84 1.92
N ARG A 70 -1.47 15.14 1.51
CA ARG A 70 -2.05 14.69 0.24
C ARG A 70 -1.29 15.19 -0.98
N GLU A 71 -0.59 16.31 -0.86
CA GLU A 71 0.24 16.88 -1.92
C GLU A 71 1.67 16.32 -1.91
N GLY A 72 2.03 15.49 -0.93
CA GLY A 72 3.37 14.91 -0.76
C GLY A 72 4.34 15.84 -0.02
N ARG A 73 3.87 16.92 0.60
CA ARG A 73 4.71 17.85 1.35
C ARG A 73 5.00 17.29 2.74
N GLN A 74 6.27 17.38 3.15
CA GLN A 74 6.74 16.98 4.47
C GLN A 74 6.12 17.85 5.56
N ARG A 75 5.56 17.25 6.62
CA ARG A 75 4.84 17.93 7.69
C ARG A 75 5.47 17.74 9.05
N GLU A 76 5.46 16.52 9.55
CA GLU A 76 5.94 16.15 10.88
C GLU A 76 7.11 15.19 10.70
N ASN A 77 8.27 15.50 11.28
CA ASN A 77 9.41 14.60 11.27
C ASN A 77 9.57 13.85 12.60
N GLY A 78 10.22 12.70 12.52
CA GLY A 78 10.67 11.98 13.70
C GLY A 78 11.28 10.65 13.31
N ILE A 79 11.51 9.82 14.32
CA ILE A 79 12.18 8.54 14.17
C ILE A 79 11.14 7.44 13.94
N ILE A 80 11.41 6.57 12.97
CA ILE A 80 10.72 5.29 12.81
C ILE A 80 11.76 4.15 12.86
N PRO A 81 11.39 2.95 13.35
CA PRO A 81 12.28 1.80 13.30
C PRO A 81 12.51 1.33 11.87
N SER A 82 13.66 0.72 11.59
CA SER A 82 13.97 0.17 10.28
C SER A 82 13.12 -1.06 9.95
N ALA A 83 13.01 -1.38 8.66
CA ALA A 83 12.30 -2.59 8.22
C ALA A 83 12.80 -3.86 8.95
N THR A 84 14.12 -4.05 9.02
CA THR A 84 14.73 -5.21 9.70
C THR A 84 14.45 -5.24 11.21
N GLN A 85 14.41 -4.08 11.86
CA GLN A 85 14.08 -4.01 13.29
C GLN A 85 12.63 -4.38 13.54
N MET A 86 11.71 -3.92 12.68
CA MET A 86 10.29 -4.23 12.77
C MET A 86 10.00 -5.71 12.48
N GLU A 87 10.62 -6.27 11.44
CA GLU A 87 10.45 -7.68 11.08
C GLU A 87 10.88 -8.63 12.20
N ARG A 88 12.01 -8.34 12.88
CA ARG A 88 12.47 -9.15 14.02
C ARG A 88 11.50 -9.13 15.20
N SER A 89 10.83 -8.00 15.42
CA SER A 89 9.84 -7.84 16.49
C SER A 89 8.52 -8.55 16.15
N ASP A 90 8.08 -8.49 14.89
CA ASP A 90 6.86 -9.13 14.40
C ASP A 90 6.95 -10.67 14.37
N VAL A 91 8.12 -11.23 14.01
CA VAL A 91 8.35 -12.70 14.04
C VAL A 91 8.15 -13.29 15.44
N ARG A 92 8.41 -12.52 16.51
CA ARG A 92 8.15 -12.97 17.89
C ARG A 92 6.66 -13.03 18.24
N GLY A 93 5.81 -12.25 17.57
CA GLY A 93 4.36 -12.24 17.77
C GLY A 93 3.59 -13.29 16.95
N LYS A 94 4.17 -13.82 15.88
CA LYS A 94 3.51 -14.75 14.94
C LYS A 94 3.50 -16.23 15.36
N LYS A 95 3.37 -16.53 16.66
CA LYS A 95 2.96 -17.86 17.13
C LYS A 95 1.44 -17.94 17.29
N ALA A 96 0.70 -17.84 16.18
CA ALA A 96 -0.65 -18.38 15.98
C ALA A 96 -1.36 -17.62 14.85
N LYS A 97 -1.57 -18.28 13.71
CA LYS A 97 -2.86 -18.47 13.02
C LYS A 97 -2.60 -18.76 11.53
N ASN A 98 -3.00 -19.97 11.16
CA ASN A 98 -2.97 -20.50 9.81
C ASN A 98 -4.07 -19.80 8.97
N ARG A 99 -3.76 -18.62 8.43
CA ARG A 99 -4.52 -18.01 7.32
C ARG A 99 -3.53 -17.70 6.23
N MET A 100 -3.83 -18.19 5.03
CA MET A 100 -3.16 -17.85 3.78
C MET A 100 -3.32 -16.34 3.56
N THR A 101 -2.45 -15.57 4.20
CA THR A 101 -2.50 -14.10 4.22
C THR A 101 -1.27 -13.66 3.44
N LEU A 102 -1.48 -12.89 2.37
CA LEU A 102 -0.42 -12.11 1.74
C LEU A 102 0.16 -11.20 2.83
N THR A 103 1.25 -11.62 3.48
CA THR A 103 1.90 -10.80 4.50
C THR A 103 2.59 -9.67 3.76
N ARG A 104 1.88 -8.54 3.60
CA ARG A 104 2.47 -7.33 3.06
C ARG A 104 3.71 -6.96 3.90
N PRO A 105 4.78 -6.45 3.27
CA PRO A 105 5.93 -5.96 4.03
C PRO A 105 5.48 -4.83 4.96
N ILE A 106 6.11 -4.72 6.13
CA ILE A 106 5.76 -3.69 7.14
C ILE A 106 5.87 -2.29 6.53
N TYR A 107 6.93 -2.06 5.77
CA TYR A 107 7.12 -0.89 4.94
C TYR A 107 7.14 -1.30 3.47
N GLU A 108 6.18 -0.81 2.72
CA GLU A 108 6.05 -1.06 1.29
C GLU A 108 6.57 0.15 0.52
N ARG A 109 7.54 -0.03 -0.38
CA ARG A 109 8.03 1.06 -1.23
C ARG A 109 6.90 1.55 -2.12
N VAL A 110 6.72 2.87 -2.18
CA VAL A 110 5.68 3.51 -2.99
C VAL A 110 6.23 4.69 -3.76
N GLU A 111 5.58 5.00 -4.86
CA GLU A 111 5.85 6.17 -5.69
C GLU A 111 4.53 6.86 -6.03
N ARG A 112 4.59 8.18 -6.21
CA ARG A 112 3.42 8.94 -6.63
C ARG A 112 3.19 8.73 -8.12
N VAL A 113 2.09 8.07 -8.44
CA VAL A 113 1.64 7.86 -9.82
C VAL A 113 0.44 8.76 -10.09
N SER A 114 0.61 9.71 -11.02
CA SER A 114 -0.52 10.45 -11.59
C SER A 114 -1.38 9.49 -12.42
N SER A 115 -2.69 9.49 -12.19
CA SER A 115 -3.63 8.66 -12.95
C SER A 115 -4.72 9.55 -13.51
N SER A 116 -4.95 9.47 -14.82
CA SER A 116 -6.14 10.00 -15.48
C SER A 116 -7.34 9.05 -15.37
N LYS A 117 -7.09 7.76 -15.10
CA LYS A 117 -8.15 6.75 -14.93
C LYS A 117 -8.86 6.92 -13.59
N ARG A 118 -10.19 6.79 -13.59
CA ARG A 118 -11.01 6.77 -12.37
C ARG A 118 -10.72 5.49 -11.59
N ARG A 119 -10.44 5.62 -10.28
CA ARG A 119 -10.13 4.47 -9.42
C ARG A 119 -11.44 3.81 -8.95
N PRO A 120 -11.56 2.47 -9.02
CA PRO A 120 -12.71 1.77 -8.46
C PRO A 120 -12.89 2.05 -6.97
N VAL A 121 -14.14 2.18 -6.53
CA VAL A 121 -14.51 2.31 -5.11
C VAL A 121 -15.06 0.98 -4.63
N VAL A 122 -14.47 0.43 -3.58
CA VAL A 122 -14.94 -0.79 -2.92
C VAL A 122 -15.39 -0.44 -1.52
N LEU A 123 -16.61 -0.83 -1.16
CA LEU A 123 -17.22 -0.50 0.11
C LEU A 123 -17.43 -1.76 0.95
N PHE A 124 -17.15 -1.65 2.25
CA PHE A 124 -17.39 -2.72 3.23
C PHE A 124 -18.09 -2.14 4.46
N GLY A 125 -19.04 -2.89 5.04
CA GLY A 125 -19.70 -2.50 6.29
C GLY A 125 -21.19 -2.84 6.35
N PRO A 126 -21.88 -2.50 7.45
CA PRO A 126 -23.30 -2.80 7.64
C PRO A 126 -24.25 -1.83 6.92
N LEU A 127 -23.79 -0.64 6.52
CA LEU A 127 -24.62 0.43 5.94
C LEU A 127 -24.33 0.67 4.45
N LEU A 128 -24.02 -0.39 3.70
CA LEU A 128 -23.61 -0.26 2.30
C LEU A 128 -24.70 0.34 1.42
N THR A 129 -25.92 -0.16 1.52
CA THR A 129 -27.03 0.24 0.65
C THR A 129 -27.27 1.77 0.62
N PRO A 130 -27.43 2.47 1.75
CA PRO A 130 -27.61 3.93 1.72
C PRO A 130 -26.36 4.68 1.21
N ILE A 131 -25.15 4.19 1.50
CA ILE A 131 -23.90 4.80 1.00
C ILE A 131 -23.82 4.64 -0.52
N ILE A 132 -24.13 3.46 -1.05
CA ILE A 132 -24.16 3.19 -2.49
C ILE A 132 -25.16 4.12 -3.16
N GLN A 133 -26.38 4.25 -2.62
CA GLN A 133 -27.39 5.16 -3.18
C GLN A 133 -26.88 6.60 -3.22
N THR A 134 -26.30 7.09 -2.11
CA THR A 134 -25.74 8.45 -2.03
C THR A 134 -24.65 8.69 -3.07
N LEU A 135 -23.81 7.70 -3.35
CA LEU A 135 -22.80 7.80 -4.41
C LEU A 135 -23.43 7.82 -5.80
N LEU A 136 -24.44 6.98 -6.04
CA LEU A 136 -25.13 6.88 -7.33
C LEU A 136 -26.00 8.11 -7.65
N ASP A 137 -26.43 8.86 -6.63
CA ASP A 137 -27.09 10.14 -6.81
C ASP A 137 -26.16 11.16 -7.51
N ASP A 138 -24.83 11.02 -7.38
CA ASP A 138 -23.82 11.71 -8.20
C ASP A 138 -23.36 10.84 -9.40
N SER A 139 -24.30 10.62 -10.32
CA SER A 139 -24.12 9.79 -11.51
C SER A 139 -23.04 10.30 -12.48
N SER A 140 -22.61 11.56 -12.34
CA SER A 140 -21.50 12.12 -13.12
C SER A 140 -20.13 11.55 -12.68
N ARG A 141 -20.04 11.09 -11.42
CA ARG A 141 -18.81 10.63 -10.79
C ARG A 141 -18.79 9.14 -10.54
N PHE A 142 -19.95 8.55 -10.25
CA PHE A 142 -20.06 7.16 -9.83
C PHE A 142 -21.05 6.36 -10.66
N SER A 143 -20.76 5.08 -10.82
CA SER A 143 -21.64 4.10 -11.45
C SER A 143 -21.54 2.78 -10.70
N HIS A 144 -22.60 1.98 -10.75
CA HIS A 144 -22.62 0.66 -10.14
C HIS A 144 -21.99 -0.38 -11.08
N CYS A 145 -21.03 -1.15 -10.58
CA CYS A 145 -20.56 -2.34 -11.28
C CYS A 145 -21.57 -3.47 -11.06
N VAL A 146 -22.41 -3.75 -12.07
CA VAL A 146 -23.44 -4.79 -11.99
C VAL A 146 -22.81 -6.16 -12.26
N PRO A 147 -22.94 -7.15 -11.35
CA PRO A 147 -22.46 -8.50 -11.60
C PRO A 147 -23.21 -9.18 -12.74
N GLU A 148 -22.49 -9.95 -13.55
CA GLU A 148 -23.04 -10.78 -14.62
C GLU A 148 -23.40 -12.16 -14.07
N CYS A 149 -24.60 -12.66 -14.39
CA CYS A 149 -25.01 -14.01 -14.02
C CYS A 149 -24.53 -15.02 -15.08
N ARG A 150 -23.64 -15.94 -14.71
CA ARG A 150 -23.04 -16.94 -15.63
C ARG A 150 -23.17 -18.36 -15.10
N ALA A 151 -23.42 -19.30 -16.01
CA ALA A 151 -23.34 -20.73 -15.74
C ALA A 151 -21.88 -21.19 -15.89
N LEU A 152 -21.17 -21.33 -14.78
CA LEU A 152 -19.76 -21.71 -14.74
C LEU A 152 -19.56 -22.92 -13.82
N GLN A 153 -18.57 -23.75 -14.13
CA GLN A 153 -18.14 -24.81 -13.22
C GLN A 153 -17.24 -24.25 -12.13
N SER A 154 -17.25 -24.84 -10.93
CA SER A 154 -16.43 -24.37 -9.81
C SER A 154 -14.93 -24.32 -10.13
N MET A 155 -14.41 -25.32 -10.86
CA MET A 155 -13.01 -25.34 -11.30
C MET A 155 -12.68 -24.19 -12.26
N GLU A 156 -13.64 -23.78 -13.09
CA GLU A 156 -13.47 -22.67 -14.01
C GLU A 156 -13.46 -21.34 -13.26
N VAL A 157 -14.34 -21.18 -12.27
CA VAL A 157 -14.37 -20.00 -11.39
C VAL A 157 -13.06 -19.85 -10.62
N GLU A 158 -12.56 -20.92 -10.01
CA GLU A 158 -11.28 -20.91 -9.30
C GLU A 158 -10.12 -20.54 -10.22
N ARG A 159 -10.08 -21.10 -11.43
CA ARG A 159 -9.07 -20.75 -12.44
C ARG A 159 -9.15 -19.27 -12.81
N LEU A 160 -10.34 -18.75 -13.10
CA LEU A 160 -10.54 -17.36 -13.52
C LEU A 160 -10.22 -16.35 -12.42
N LEU A 161 -10.50 -16.68 -11.15
CA LEU A 161 -10.09 -15.87 -10.00
C LEU A 161 -8.55 -15.89 -9.84
N ALA A 162 -7.93 -17.06 -10.01
CA ALA A 162 -6.47 -17.20 -9.92
C ALA A 162 -5.72 -16.46 -11.04
N THR A 163 -6.32 -16.36 -12.24
CA THR A 163 -5.78 -15.59 -13.37
C THR A 163 -6.16 -14.11 -13.33
N CYS A 164 -6.92 -13.66 -12.32
CA CYS A 164 -7.46 -12.30 -12.21
C CYS A 164 -8.34 -11.86 -13.40
N GLU A 165 -8.90 -12.82 -14.16
CA GLU A 165 -9.91 -12.55 -15.18
C GLU A 165 -11.26 -12.22 -14.52
N LEU A 166 -11.56 -12.91 -13.41
CA LEU A 166 -12.62 -12.54 -12.47
C LEU A 166 -12.03 -11.83 -11.26
N ILE A 167 -12.73 -10.78 -10.84
CA ILE A 167 -12.44 -10.02 -9.61
C ILE A 167 -13.25 -10.58 -8.44
N GLU A 168 -14.50 -10.95 -8.69
CA GLU A 168 -15.40 -11.54 -7.71
C GLU A 168 -16.28 -12.61 -8.36
N ALA A 169 -16.58 -13.67 -7.62
CA ALA A 169 -17.56 -14.68 -7.99
C ALA A 169 -18.37 -15.12 -6.76
N ARG A 170 -19.70 -14.98 -6.84
CA ARG A 170 -20.63 -15.39 -5.79
C ARG A 170 -21.58 -16.46 -6.33
N ARG A 171 -21.55 -17.64 -5.73
CA ARG A 171 -22.41 -18.75 -6.11
C ARG A 171 -23.87 -18.48 -5.73
N ARG A 172 -24.78 -18.70 -6.68
CA ARG A 172 -26.24 -18.70 -6.52
C ARG A 172 -26.78 -20.03 -7.02
N GLU A 173 -26.97 -21.00 -6.12
CA GLU A 173 -27.47 -22.34 -6.46
C GLU A 173 -26.65 -23.02 -7.58
N THR A 174 -27.13 -22.92 -8.83
CA THR A 174 -26.56 -23.48 -10.06
C THR A 174 -25.78 -22.48 -10.91
N LEU A 175 -25.85 -21.18 -10.62
CA LEU A 175 -25.21 -20.09 -11.35
C LEU A 175 -24.21 -19.33 -10.46
N TYR A 176 -23.45 -18.43 -11.07
CA TYR A 176 -22.57 -17.50 -10.38
C TYR A 176 -22.87 -16.07 -10.82
N ASP A 177 -23.02 -15.17 -9.85
CA ASP A 177 -22.81 -13.75 -10.11
C ASP A 177 -21.32 -13.50 -10.17
N VAL A 178 -20.82 -12.88 -11.24
CA VAL A 178 -19.40 -12.59 -11.40
C VAL A 178 -19.15 -11.14 -11.76
N ILE A 179 -18.03 -10.60 -11.29
CA ILE A 179 -17.49 -9.32 -11.74
C ILE A 179 -16.20 -9.62 -12.49
N THR A 180 -16.15 -9.25 -13.76
CA THR A 180 -14.97 -9.45 -14.61
C THR A 180 -14.03 -8.25 -14.52
N ALA A 181 -12.73 -8.46 -14.69
CA ALA A 181 -11.77 -7.35 -14.76
C ALA A 181 -12.10 -6.38 -15.92
N PRO A 182 -12.46 -6.84 -17.14
CA PRO A 182 -12.90 -5.96 -18.22
C PRO A 182 -14.10 -5.08 -17.88
N ALA A 183 -15.09 -5.59 -17.13
CA ALA A 183 -16.24 -4.80 -16.72
C ALA A 183 -15.83 -3.60 -15.86
N ILE A 184 -14.86 -3.76 -14.95
CA ILE A 184 -14.33 -2.66 -14.14
C ILE A 184 -13.49 -1.70 -15.00
N HIS A 185 -12.66 -2.24 -15.90
CA HIS A 185 -11.82 -1.42 -16.78
C HIS A 185 -12.62 -0.50 -17.69
N HIS A 186 -13.76 -0.97 -18.21
CA HIS A 186 -14.67 -0.15 -19.00
C HIS A 186 -15.05 1.15 -18.28
N PHE A 187 -15.43 1.08 -17.00
CA PHE A 187 -15.78 2.27 -16.20
C PHE A 187 -14.59 3.15 -15.87
N ALA A 188 -13.37 2.60 -15.78
CA ALA A 188 -12.16 3.37 -15.50
C ALA A 188 -11.72 4.25 -16.69
N GLU A 189 -12.25 3.98 -17.88
CA GLU A 189 -11.94 4.65 -19.15
C GLU A 189 -13.01 5.65 -19.60
N LEU A 190 -14.12 5.76 -18.86
CA LEU A 190 -15.17 6.78 -19.03
C LEU A 190 -14.82 8.11 -18.31
#